data_AF-A0A6F8ZZ50-F1
#
_entry.id   AF-A0A6F8ZZ50-F1
#
_cell.length_a   1.000
_cell.length_b   1.000
_cell.length_c   1.000
_cell.angle_alpha   90.00
_cell.angle_beta   90.00
_cell.angle_gamma   90.00
#
_symmetry.space_group_name_H-M   'P 1'
#
loop_
_entity.id
_entity.type
_entity.pdbx_description
1 polymer ?
#
loop_
_entity_poly.entity_id
_entity_poly.type
_entity_poly.pdbx_seq_one_letter_code
_entity_poly.pdbx_strand_id
1 'polypeptide(L)'
;MDLLESQMATDEVARNQLFERVLKATTVEDMEARLDCGLVKGHAYAVTDVKKVRLGQGLLAFFKSEKLNMIRMRNPWGEKEWSGPWSDSSDEWKKVSKSEREKLGVTVQDDGEFWMTFDDFCQYFTDLILCRLINTSYLSIHKTWEEEVMRGSWVPRQDPLRNRSGGCINHKATFLQNPQYVFDVKKVEDEVELNRKYRMHTAQQKVAGSIYINSRCVFLRKELKEGRYVIIPTTFDPRQQGDFLLRVFTDVPSDCKELNLDEPPQTCWTGMCGYPQLVTQVHILSAEGLQGQDSNGASDPYVIITCEGERVRSPVHKDTRSPNFDVKGLFYRKKPKEGIHIEIYNKNVIVDTFLGQVTLSSDPNDRQEQHTLHLRDKGNRQDNDLPGTVTVRLITCTTLINI
;
A
#
# COMPACT_ATOMS: atom_id res chain seq x y z
N MET A 1 13.71 -3.60 -10.31
CA MET A 1 14.95 -3.03 -10.88
C MET A 1 14.54 -2.69 -12.30
N ASP A 2 14.59 -1.43 -12.73
CA ASP A 2 14.83 -1.21 -14.15
C ASP A 2 16.29 -0.90 -14.33
N LEU A 3 16.89 -1.65 -15.24
CA LEU A 3 18.29 -2.00 -15.30
C LEU A 3 19.01 -0.99 -16.20
N LEU A 4 18.95 0.26 -15.70
CA LEU A 4 19.89 1.37 -15.89
C LEU A 4 19.47 2.44 -16.91
N GLU A 5 18.68 3.36 -16.38
CA GLU A 5 18.67 4.80 -16.69
C GLU A 5 18.13 5.23 -18.06
N SER A 6 16.80 5.25 -18.14
CA SER A 6 16.10 6.52 -18.37
C SER A 6 14.78 6.55 -17.60
N GLN A 7 14.79 7.29 -16.47
CA GLN A 7 13.64 7.72 -15.66
C GLN A 7 12.60 6.68 -15.17
N MET A 8 12.89 5.38 -15.29
CA MET A 8 12.14 4.32 -14.59
C MET A 8 12.33 4.30 -13.06
N ALA A 9 13.32 5.05 -12.55
CA ALA A 9 13.52 5.24 -11.11
C ALA A 9 12.43 6.15 -10.49
N THR A 10 11.71 6.93 -11.30
CA THR A 10 10.94 8.09 -10.82
C THR A 10 9.48 8.14 -11.31
N ASP A 11 9.05 7.30 -12.26
CA ASP A 11 7.69 7.32 -12.82
C ASP A 11 6.89 6.03 -12.51
N GLU A 12 5.88 6.15 -11.66
CA GLU A 12 4.99 5.06 -11.22
C GLU A 12 3.97 4.63 -12.29
N VAL A 13 3.65 5.48 -13.27
CA VAL A 13 2.66 5.20 -14.33
C VAL A 13 3.28 4.35 -15.44
N ALA A 14 4.54 4.60 -15.80
CA ALA A 14 5.31 3.80 -16.77
C ALA A 14 5.54 2.35 -16.30
N ARG A 15 5.74 2.14 -14.99
CA ARG A 15 5.91 0.80 -14.37
C ARG A 15 4.70 -0.12 -14.57
N ASN A 16 3.50 0.44 -14.70
CA ASN A 16 2.25 -0.34 -14.82
C ASN A 16 1.91 -0.70 -16.27
N GLN A 17 2.66 -0.21 -17.26
CA GLN A 17 2.43 -0.46 -18.69
C GLN A 17 3.29 -1.59 -19.28
N LEU A 18 4.23 -2.16 -18.51
CA LEU A 18 5.12 -3.26 -18.94
C LEU A 18 4.51 -4.65 -18.75
N PHE A 19 3.24 -4.82 -19.09
CA PHE A 19 2.53 -6.11 -19.10
C PHE A 19 1.82 -6.26 -20.42
N GLU A 20 2.54 -6.67 -21.47
CA GLU A 20 1.90 -7.25 -22.64
C GLU A 20 2.93 -7.91 -23.58
N ARG A 21 3.00 -9.24 -23.49
CA ARG A 21 2.88 -10.23 -24.59
C ARG A 21 3.81 -11.42 -24.36
N VAL A 22 3.19 -12.60 -24.44
CA VAL A 22 3.76 -13.93 -24.17
C VAL A 22 4.54 -14.42 -25.39
N LEU A 23 5.56 -15.27 -25.21
CA LEU A 23 5.88 -16.34 -26.17
C LEU A 23 4.74 -17.35 -26.10
N LYS A 24 3.56 -16.94 -26.56
CA LYS A 24 2.35 -17.72 -26.44
C LYS A 24 2.55 -18.94 -27.34
N ALA A 25 2.62 -20.13 -26.75
CA ALA A 25 2.14 -21.31 -27.47
C ALA A 25 0.67 -21.03 -27.80
N THR A 26 0.40 -20.77 -29.07
CA THR A 26 -0.94 -20.40 -29.53
C THR A 26 -1.88 -21.61 -29.55
N THR A 27 -1.30 -22.81 -29.58
CA THR A 27 -1.98 -24.10 -29.54
C THR A 27 -1.31 -25.03 -28.51
N VAL A 28 -2.00 -26.09 -28.11
CA VAL A 28 -1.45 -27.15 -27.24
C VAL A 28 -0.28 -27.88 -27.93
N GLU A 29 -0.26 -27.88 -29.26
CA GLU A 29 0.79 -28.47 -30.10
C GLU A 29 2.09 -27.63 -30.09
N ASP A 30 2.01 -26.34 -29.77
CA ASP A 30 3.17 -25.42 -29.66
C ASP A 30 3.81 -25.44 -28.25
N MET A 31 3.20 -26.09 -27.25
CA MET A 31 3.79 -26.26 -25.93
C MET A 31 4.99 -27.20 -26.02
N GLU A 32 6.12 -26.82 -25.41
CA GLU A 32 7.41 -27.52 -25.47
C GLU A 32 8.06 -27.56 -26.86
N ALA A 33 7.56 -26.78 -27.83
CA ALA A 33 8.18 -26.64 -29.13
C ALA A 33 9.54 -25.93 -29.02
N ARG A 34 10.57 -26.53 -29.63
CA ARG A 34 11.94 -26.00 -29.66
C ARG A 34 12.06 -24.91 -30.72
N LEU A 35 12.71 -23.81 -30.36
CA LEU A 35 13.12 -22.75 -31.27
C LEU A 35 14.48 -23.08 -31.90
N ASP A 36 14.76 -22.49 -33.07
CA ASP A 36 16.04 -22.64 -33.77
C ASP A 36 17.24 -22.18 -32.92
N CYS A 37 17.01 -21.28 -31.96
CA CYS A 37 17.99 -20.78 -31.01
C CYS A 37 18.16 -21.66 -29.74
N GLY A 38 17.53 -22.84 -29.71
CA GLY A 38 17.66 -23.82 -28.62
C GLY A 38 16.67 -23.68 -27.47
N LEU A 39 16.00 -22.54 -27.32
CA LEU A 39 14.99 -22.30 -26.28
C LEU A 39 13.70 -23.11 -26.53
N VAL A 40 13.00 -23.43 -25.45
CA VAL A 40 11.77 -24.24 -25.46
C VAL A 40 10.58 -23.36 -25.07
N LYS A 41 9.56 -23.31 -25.93
CA LYS A 41 8.34 -22.53 -25.70
C LYS A 41 7.47 -23.12 -24.60
N GLY A 42 6.86 -22.26 -23.79
CA GLY A 42 5.94 -22.68 -22.72
C GLY A 42 6.63 -23.39 -21.54
N HIS A 43 7.96 -23.38 -21.49
CA HIS A 43 8.76 -24.02 -20.45
C HIS A 43 9.34 -23.00 -19.47
N ALA A 44 9.50 -23.41 -18.21
CA ALA A 44 10.04 -22.55 -17.18
C ALA A 44 11.57 -22.64 -17.13
N TYR A 45 12.23 -21.48 -17.17
CA TYR A 45 13.68 -21.35 -16.96
C TYR A 45 13.94 -20.62 -15.64
N ALA A 46 15.01 -20.99 -14.94
CA ALA A 46 15.45 -20.30 -13.74
C ALA A 46 16.50 -19.24 -14.06
N VAL A 47 16.34 -18.03 -13.50
CA VAL A 47 17.42 -17.03 -13.49
C VAL A 47 18.37 -17.36 -12.35
N THR A 48 19.64 -17.63 -12.63
CA THR A 48 20.63 -18.06 -11.62
C THR A 48 21.69 -17.00 -11.32
N ASP A 49 21.90 -16.00 -12.18
CA ASP A 49 22.80 -14.87 -11.92
C ASP A 49 22.49 -13.69 -12.87
N VAL A 50 22.85 -12.46 -12.46
CA VAL A 50 22.75 -11.25 -13.30
C VAL A 50 24.01 -10.41 -13.06
N LYS A 51 24.78 -10.14 -14.12
CA LYS A 51 26.08 -9.48 -14.00
C LYS A 51 26.32 -8.47 -15.12
N LYS A 52 27.10 -7.43 -14.81
CA LYS A 52 27.68 -6.53 -15.81
C LYS A 52 29.04 -7.03 -16.22
N VAL A 53 29.20 -7.43 -17.47
CA VAL A 53 30.44 -7.97 -18.01
C VAL A 53 31.18 -6.89 -18.79
N ARG A 54 32.49 -6.73 -18.52
CA ARG A 54 33.33 -5.79 -19.26
C ARG A 54 33.89 -6.44 -20.51
N LEU A 55 33.75 -5.76 -21.65
CA LEU A 55 34.34 -6.19 -22.92
C LEU A 55 35.74 -5.60 -23.10
N GLY A 56 36.65 -6.37 -23.68
CA GLY A 56 38.01 -5.96 -24.03
C GLY A 56 39.12 -6.74 -23.31
N GLN A 57 40.33 -6.67 -23.88
CA GLN A 57 41.54 -7.32 -23.36
C GLN A 57 42.63 -6.28 -23.06
N GLY A 58 43.35 -6.47 -21.96
CA GLY A 58 44.52 -5.64 -21.58
C GLY A 58 44.19 -4.29 -20.92
N LEU A 59 45.24 -3.52 -20.62
CA LEU A 59 45.17 -2.25 -19.86
C LEU A 59 44.33 -1.15 -20.56
N LEU A 60 44.19 -1.20 -21.89
CA LEU A 60 43.39 -0.24 -22.67
C LEU A 60 41.88 -0.37 -22.45
N ALA A 61 41.39 -1.56 -22.08
CA ALA A 61 39.98 -1.78 -21.75
C ALA A 61 39.54 -1.01 -20.48
N PHE A 62 40.48 -0.59 -19.63
CA PHE A 62 40.17 0.23 -18.44
C PHE A 62 39.70 1.65 -18.78
N PHE A 63 40.03 2.18 -19.96
CA PHE A 63 39.76 3.57 -20.33
C PHE A 63 38.57 3.74 -21.29
N LYS A 64 38.09 2.66 -21.93
CA LYS A 64 36.92 2.63 -22.82
C LYS A 64 36.06 1.36 -22.62
N SER A 65 35.73 1.02 -21.38
CA SER A 65 35.02 -0.24 -21.10
C SER A 65 33.56 -0.18 -21.54
N GLU A 66 33.23 -0.74 -22.68
CA GLU A 66 31.86 -1.16 -22.98
C GLU A 66 31.47 -2.26 -21.98
N LYS A 67 30.28 -2.12 -21.38
CA LYS A 67 29.76 -3.05 -20.38
C LYS A 67 28.47 -3.63 -20.90
N LEU A 68 28.36 -4.95 -20.82
CA LEU A 68 27.19 -5.69 -21.25
C LEU A 68 26.40 -6.17 -20.03
N ASN A 69 25.09 -5.93 -20.01
CA ASN A 69 24.20 -6.50 -19.00
C ASN A 69 23.89 -7.95 -19.42
N MET A 70 24.34 -8.90 -18.61
CA MET A 70 24.25 -10.33 -18.87
C MET A 70 23.36 -10.99 -17.82
N ILE A 71 22.60 -11.99 -18.25
CA ILE A 71 21.76 -12.82 -17.39
C ILE A 71 22.09 -14.28 -17.63
N ARG A 72 22.20 -15.05 -16.54
CA ARG A 72 22.41 -16.49 -16.57
C ARG A 72 21.09 -17.19 -16.32
N MET A 73 20.73 -18.07 -17.25
CA MET A 73 19.51 -18.83 -17.25
C MET A 73 19.84 -20.31 -17.08
N ARG A 74 18.90 -21.08 -16.53
CA ARG A 74 19.00 -22.53 -16.41
C ARG A 74 17.73 -23.23 -16.89
N ASN A 75 17.89 -24.18 -17.78
CA ASN A 75 16.88 -25.16 -18.12
C ASN A 75 16.83 -26.26 -17.03
N PRO A 76 15.71 -26.47 -16.33
CA PRO A 76 15.58 -27.51 -15.31
C PRO A 76 15.79 -28.94 -15.83
N TRP A 77 15.64 -29.19 -17.14
CA TRP A 77 15.90 -30.50 -17.73
C TRP A 77 17.38 -30.88 -17.75
N GLY A 78 18.29 -29.92 -17.53
CA GLY A 78 19.72 -30.17 -17.49
C GLY A 78 20.33 -30.51 -18.84
N GLU A 79 19.62 -30.19 -19.92
CA GLU A 79 20.02 -30.34 -21.32
C GLU A 79 19.29 -29.26 -22.14
N LYS A 80 19.73 -29.03 -23.39
CA LYS A 80 19.08 -28.14 -24.37
C LYS A 80 19.20 -26.66 -23.98
N GLU A 81 20.35 -26.10 -24.33
CA GLU A 81 20.74 -24.73 -24.04
C GLU A 81 20.53 -23.77 -25.21
N TRP A 82 20.63 -22.48 -24.89
CA TRP A 82 20.72 -21.39 -25.86
C TRP A 82 21.91 -21.60 -26.81
N SER A 83 21.66 -21.49 -28.12
CA SER A 83 22.69 -21.63 -29.15
C SER A 83 23.01 -20.32 -29.87
N GLY A 84 22.48 -19.20 -29.40
CA GLY A 84 22.75 -17.87 -29.95
C GLY A 84 24.01 -17.21 -29.37
N PRO A 85 24.18 -15.88 -29.54
CA PRO A 85 25.29 -15.13 -28.98
C PRO A 85 25.44 -15.34 -27.47
N TRP A 86 26.67 -15.52 -27.00
CA TRP A 86 27.02 -15.81 -25.60
C TRP A 86 26.60 -17.17 -25.05
N SER A 87 26.12 -18.08 -25.91
CA SER A 87 26.05 -19.51 -25.59
C SER A 87 27.41 -20.07 -25.13
N ASP A 88 27.42 -21.24 -24.52
CA ASP A 88 28.62 -21.82 -23.93
C ASP A 88 29.79 -21.97 -24.92
N SER A 89 29.50 -22.31 -26.17
CA SER A 89 30.50 -22.42 -27.26
C SER A 89 30.68 -21.15 -28.10
N SER A 90 30.05 -20.04 -27.73
CA SER A 90 30.04 -18.79 -28.50
C SER A 90 31.41 -18.12 -28.57
N ASP A 91 31.79 -17.67 -29.77
CA ASP A 91 33.06 -16.98 -30.02
C ASP A 91 33.12 -15.59 -29.37
N GLU A 92 31.98 -15.02 -29.02
CA GLU A 92 31.83 -13.76 -28.32
C GLU A 92 32.57 -13.75 -26.97
N TRP A 93 32.71 -14.92 -26.33
CA TRP A 93 33.51 -15.08 -25.13
C TRP A 93 35.00 -14.76 -25.31
N LYS A 94 35.53 -14.79 -26.55
CA LYS A 94 36.91 -14.34 -26.85
C LYS A 94 37.09 -12.85 -26.56
N LYS A 95 36.02 -12.05 -26.57
CA LYS A 95 36.02 -10.61 -26.26
C LYS A 95 36.14 -10.33 -24.76
N VAL A 96 35.97 -11.34 -23.90
CA VAL A 96 36.04 -11.24 -22.44
C VAL A 96 37.36 -11.85 -21.94
N SER A 97 38.04 -11.13 -21.05
CA SER A 97 39.30 -11.61 -20.47
C SER A 97 39.14 -12.97 -19.77
N LYS A 98 40.20 -13.80 -19.74
CA LYS A 98 40.17 -15.12 -19.11
C LYS A 98 39.73 -15.06 -17.64
N SER A 99 40.28 -14.10 -16.87
CA SER A 99 39.92 -13.92 -15.46
C SER A 99 38.45 -13.55 -15.26
N GLU A 100 37.87 -12.73 -16.13
CA GLU A 100 36.46 -12.36 -16.01
C GLU A 100 35.55 -13.54 -16.39
N ARG A 101 35.92 -14.35 -17.38
CA ARG A 101 35.20 -15.61 -17.71
C ARG A 101 35.21 -16.61 -16.56
N GLU A 102 36.34 -16.79 -15.90
CA GLU A 102 36.46 -17.66 -14.72
C GLU A 102 35.56 -17.18 -13.56
N LYS A 103 35.46 -15.87 -13.33
CA LYS A 103 34.55 -15.29 -12.31
C LYS A 103 33.08 -15.42 -12.66
N LEU A 104 32.75 -15.44 -13.95
CA LEU A 104 31.39 -15.69 -14.43
C LEU A 104 31.01 -17.17 -14.32
N GLY A 105 31.99 -18.06 -14.12
CA GLY A 105 31.76 -19.50 -14.06
C GLY A 105 31.27 -20.06 -15.40
N VAL A 106 31.71 -19.49 -16.53
CA VAL A 106 31.36 -20.00 -17.85
C VAL A 106 32.00 -21.38 -18.02
N THR A 107 31.16 -22.41 -17.98
CA THR A 107 31.51 -23.78 -18.35
C THR A 107 31.16 -24.02 -19.82
N VAL A 108 31.70 -25.09 -20.40
CA VAL A 108 31.25 -25.59 -21.71
C VAL A 108 30.77 -27.01 -21.44
N GLN A 109 29.57 -27.12 -20.90
CA GLN A 109 28.96 -28.37 -20.47
C GLN A 109 27.47 -28.28 -20.76
N ASP A 110 26.87 -29.33 -21.35
CA ASP A 110 25.42 -29.40 -21.52
C ASP A 110 24.79 -29.75 -20.17
N ASP A 111 24.65 -28.75 -19.30
CA ASP A 111 24.08 -28.85 -17.96
C ASP A 111 22.79 -28.02 -17.80
N GLY A 112 22.37 -27.40 -18.91
CA GLY A 112 21.19 -26.57 -19.03
C GLY A 112 21.43 -25.13 -18.59
N GLU A 113 22.59 -24.75 -18.04
CA GLU A 113 22.93 -23.36 -17.74
C GLU A 113 23.54 -22.66 -18.97
N PHE A 114 23.09 -21.44 -19.25
CA PHE A 114 23.68 -20.62 -20.30
C PHE A 114 23.59 -19.15 -19.97
N TRP A 115 24.48 -18.37 -20.56
CA TRP A 115 24.42 -16.91 -20.51
C TRP A 115 23.79 -16.36 -21.79
N MET A 116 23.11 -15.22 -21.65
CA MET A 116 22.68 -14.39 -22.77
C MET A 116 22.69 -12.92 -22.37
N THR A 117 22.57 -12.04 -23.36
CA THR A 117 22.41 -10.63 -23.07
C THR A 117 21.04 -10.37 -22.45
N PHE A 118 20.91 -9.30 -21.66
CA PHE A 118 19.62 -8.89 -21.14
C PHE A 118 18.65 -8.50 -22.26
N ASP A 119 19.16 -8.00 -23.39
CA ASP A 119 18.36 -7.65 -24.56
C ASP A 119 17.77 -8.91 -25.22
N ASP A 120 18.58 -9.97 -25.39
CA ASP A 120 18.08 -11.28 -25.84
C ASP A 120 17.06 -11.84 -24.84
N PHE A 121 17.33 -11.72 -23.54
CA PHE A 121 16.35 -12.14 -22.53
C PHE A 121 15.01 -11.40 -22.70
N CYS A 122 15.03 -10.08 -22.89
CA CYS A 122 13.81 -9.30 -23.15
C CYS A 122 13.16 -9.64 -24.50
N GLN A 123 13.92 -10.11 -25.49
CA GLN A 123 13.39 -10.53 -26.78
C GLN A 123 12.70 -11.89 -26.72
N TYR A 124 13.26 -12.85 -25.95
CA TYR A 124 12.81 -14.23 -25.94
C TYR A 124 11.99 -14.62 -24.70
N PHE A 125 12.10 -13.93 -23.57
CA PHE A 125 11.36 -14.25 -22.35
C PHE A 125 10.32 -13.19 -22.03
N THR A 126 9.17 -13.65 -21.52
CA THR A 126 7.98 -12.79 -21.40
C THR A 126 7.49 -12.61 -19.97
N ASP A 127 7.78 -13.58 -19.12
CA ASP A 127 7.32 -13.60 -17.74
C ASP A 127 8.52 -13.90 -16.83
N LEU A 128 8.68 -13.08 -15.80
CA LEU A 128 9.67 -13.28 -14.74
C LEU A 128 8.93 -13.48 -13.41
N ILE A 129 9.03 -14.68 -12.84
CA ILE A 129 8.49 -14.97 -11.52
C ILE A 129 9.59 -14.75 -10.48
N LEU A 130 9.48 -13.67 -9.70
CA LEU A 130 10.38 -13.41 -8.59
C LEU A 130 9.77 -13.92 -7.27
N CYS A 131 10.27 -15.04 -6.77
CA CYS A 131 9.94 -15.52 -5.42
C CYS A 131 10.81 -14.79 -4.39
N ARG A 132 10.28 -13.72 -3.78
CA ARG A 132 10.97 -13.04 -2.67
C ARG A 132 10.74 -13.80 -1.36
N LEU A 133 11.83 -14.30 -0.77
CA LEU A 133 11.85 -14.70 0.64
C LEU A 133 11.86 -13.43 1.48
N ILE A 134 10.75 -13.16 2.18
CA ILE A 134 10.64 -12.01 3.07
C ILE A 134 11.17 -12.46 4.43
N ASN A 135 12.18 -11.75 4.94
CA ASN A 135 12.74 -12.04 6.25
C ASN A 135 11.79 -11.54 7.34
N THR A 136 11.19 -12.48 8.06
CA THR A 136 10.28 -12.24 9.21
C THR A 136 10.92 -12.69 10.52
N SER A 137 12.22 -13.00 10.54
CA SER A 137 12.90 -13.52 11.73
C SER A 137 13.23 -12.42 12.73
N TYR A 138 12.73 -12.55 13.97
CA TYR A 138 13.01 -11.63 15.08
C TYR A 138 14.49 -11.53 15.49
N LEU A 139 15.33 -12.49 15.08
CA LEU A 139 16.76 -12.55 15.46
C LEU A 139 17.71 -12.12 14.33
N SER A 140 17.23 -11.31 13.39
CA SER A 140 17.98 -10.88 12.21
C SER A 140 18.72 -9.55 12.43
N ILE A 141 19.96 -9.46 11.90
CA ILE A 141 20.74 -8.21 11.79
C ILE A 141 20.32 -7.32 10.59
N HIS A 142 19.47 -7.84 9.70
CA HIS A 142 18.92 -7.14 8.54
C HIS A 142 17.44 -6.84 8.70
N LYS A 143 16.92 -5.86 7.92
CA LYS A 143 15.52 -5.41 7.91
C LYS A 143 14.55 -6.60 7.95
N THR A 144 13.77 -6.66 9.01
CA THR A 144 12.67 -7.59 9.22
C THR A 144 11.37 -6.95 8.76
N TRP A 145 10.46 -7.77 8.26
CA TRP A 145 9.08 -7.37 7.99
C TRP A 145 8.18 -8.06 9.00
N GLU A 146 7.17 -7.33 9.47
CA GLU A 146 6.04 -7.92 10.19
C GLU A 146 5.10 -8.53 9.15
N GLU A 147 4.66 -9.76 9.40
CA GLU A 147 3.74 -10.49 8.53
C GLU A 147 2.43 -10.75 9.26
N GLU A 148 1.34 -10.30 8.66
CA GLU A 148 -0.02 -10.65 9.08
C GLU A 148 -0.65 -11.57 8.03
N VAL A 149 -1.28 -12.65 8.48
CA VAL A 149 -1.88 -13.67 7.61
C VAL A 149 -3.36 -13.83 7.94
N MET A 150 -4.22 -13.53 6.97
CA MET A 150 -5.67 -13.67 7.10
C MET A 150 -6.20 -14.65 6.06
N ARG A 151 -7.05 -15.57 6.51
CA ARG A 151 -7.82 -16.46 5.64
C ARG A 151 -9.19 -15.84 5.42
N GLY A 152 -9.64 -15.83 4.17
CA GLY A 152 -10.94 -15.31 3.81
C GLY A 152 -11.58 -16.09 2.68
N SER A 153 -12.84 -15.75 2.41
CA SER A 153 -13.65 -16.41 1.39
C SER A 153 -14.63 -15.40 0.79
N TRP A 154 -14.77 -15.43 -0.54
CA TRP A 154 -15.89 -14.83 -1.26
C TRP A 154 -17.05 -15.83 -1.26
N VAL A 155 -18.15 -15.46 -0.63
CA VAL A 155 -19.34 -16.32 -0.50
C VAL A 155 -20.57 -15.53 -0.93
N PRO A 156 -21.25 -15.95 -2.02
CA PRO A 156 -22.47 -15.31 -2.45
C PRO A 156 -23.61 -15.53 -1.45
N ARG A 157 -24.30 -14.47 -1.07
CA ARG A 157 -25.55 -14.53 -0.29
C ARG A 157 -26.58 -13.58 -0.83
N GLN A 158 -27.85 -13.91 -0.60
CA GLN A 158 -28.99 -13.07 -0.99
C GLN A 158 -29.07 -11.80 -0.15
N ASP A 159 -28.80 -11.91 1.16
CA ASP A 159 -28.74 -10.77 2.07
C ASP A 159 -27.48 -9.94 1.78
N PRO A 160 -27.62 -8.66 1.37
CA PRO A 160 -26.49 -7.78 1.05
C PRO A 160 -25.50 -7.59 2.20
N LEU A 161 -25.95 -7.59 3.46
CA LEU A 161 -25.07 -7.41 4.63
C LEU A 161 -24.22 -8.65 4.91
N ARG A 162 -24.69 -9.82 4.44
CA ARG A 162 -23.98 -11.09 4.62
C ARG A 162 -23.26 -11.56 3.35
N ASN A 163 -23.54 -10.94 2.21
CA ASN A 163 -22.87 -11.24 0.96
C ASN A 163 -21.38 -10.88 1.07
N ARG A 164 -20.50 -11.76 0.58
CA ARG A 164 -19.04 -11.56 0.61
C ARG A 164 -18.40 -11.59 -0.78
N SER A 165 -19.20 -11.64 -1.85
CA SER A 165 -18.71 -11.73 -3.24
C SER A 165 -19.21 -10.55 -4.06
N GLY A 166 -18.67 -9.37 -3.75
CA GLY A 166 -19.14 -8.09 -4.27
C GLY A 166 -18.58 -7.69 -5.64
N GLY A 167 -17.53 -8.36 -6.11
CA GLY A 167 -16.81 -8.02 -7.33
C GLY A 167 -15.93 -6.77 -7.18
N CYS A 168 -15.32 -6.33 -8.27
CA CYS A 168 -14.38 -5.20 -8.29
C CYS A 168 -15.08 -3.84 -8.14
N ILE A 169 -14.29 -2.76 -8.04
CA ILE A 169 -14.76 -1.38 -7.83
C ILE A 169 -15.72 -0.87 -8.93
N ASN A 170 -15.72 -1.50 -10.11
CA ASN A 170 -16.67 -1.19 -11.17
C ASN A 170 -18.11 -1.54 -10.77
N HIS A 171 -18.29 -2.50 -9.86
CA HIS A 171 -19.58 -2.89 -9.30
C HIS A 171 -19.89 -2.12 -8.02
N LYS A 172 -20.04 -0.78 -8.13
CA LYS A 172 -20.16 0.14 -6.99
C LYS A 172 -21.21 -0.28 -5.95
N ALA A 173 -22.34 -0.84 -6.39
CA ALA A 173 -23.44 -1.26 -5.52
C ALA A 173 -23.09 -2.46 -4.61
N THR A 174 -22.16 -3.32 -5.03
CA THR A 174 -21.82 -4.57 -4.34
C THR A 174 -20.39 -4.62 -3.85
N PHE A 175 -19.50 -3.74 -4.34
CA PHE A 175 -18.07 -3.73 -4.00
C PHE A 175 -17.77 -3.77 -2.49
N LEU A 176 -18.49 -2.99 -1.67
CA LEU A 176 -18.27 -2.95 -0.22
C LEU A 176 -18.82 -4.16 0.54
N GLN A 177 -19.53 -5.07 -0.15
CA GLN A 177 -19.97 -6.34 0.43
C GLN A 177 -18.80 -7.34 0.54
N ASN A 178 -17.71 -7.15 -0.21
CA ASN A 178 -16.52 -8.00 -0.07
C ASN A 178 -15.95 -7.97 1.38
N PRO A 179 -15.13 -8.95 1.77
CA PRO A 179 -14.38 -8.90 3.02
C PRO A 179 -13.57 -7.59 3.12
N GLN A 180 -13.43 -7.06 4.33
CA GLN A 180 -12.73 -5.79 4.56
C GLN A 180 -11.75 -5.98 5.70
N TYR A 181 -10.48 -5.64 5.49
CA TYR A 181 -9.41 -5.79 6.47
C TYR A 181 -8.80 -4.43 6.77
N VAL A 182 -8.83 -4.01 8.03
CA VAL A 182 -8.21 -2.76 8.47
C VAL A 182 -6.77 -3.03 8.87
N PHE A 183 -5.87 -2.11 8.60
CA PHE A 183 -4.49 -2.13 9.10
C PHE A 183 -3.96 -0.70 9.26
N ASP A 184 -2.96 -0.56 10.11
CA ASP A 184 -2.32 0.71 10.44
C ASP A 184 -0.90 0.75 9.86
N VAL A 185 -0.53 1.91 9.32
CA VAL A 185 0.85 2.27 8.96
C VAL A 185 1.29 3.32 9.97
N LYS A 186 2.14 2.93 10.91
CA LYS A 186 2.57 3.77 12.03
C LYS A 186 4.06 4.12 11.94
N LYS A 187 4.45 5.26 12.49
CA LYS A 187 5.83 5.46 12.97
C LYS A 187 5.92 4.96 14.40
N VAL A 188 7.11 4.50 14.81
CA VAL A 188 7.39 3.98 16.16
C VAL A 188 7.07 5.02 17.26
N GLU A 189 7.07 6.30 16.92
CA GLU A 189 6.93 7.42 17.88
C GLU A 189 5.50 8.01 17.95
N ASP A 190 4.58 7.61 17.06
CA ASP A 190 3.25 8.22 16.96
C ASP A 190 2.14 7.22 17.31
N GLU A 191 1.53 7.40 18.49
CA GLU A 191 0.26 6.74 18.85
C GLU A 191 -0.89 7.42 18.09
N VAL A 192 -1.21 6.88 16.91
CA VAL A 192 -2.36 7.33 16.11
C VAL A 192 -3.55 6.42 16.39
N GLU A 193 -4.48 6.87 17.22
CA GLU A 193 -5.78 6.22 17.37
C GLU A 193 -6.78 6.76 16.35
N LEU A 194 -6.76 6.20 15.14
CA LEU A 194 -7.91 6.31 14.23
C LEU A 194 -8.92 5.24 14.66
N ASN A 195 -10.21 5.58 14.75
CA ASN A 195 -11.17 4.81 15.56
C ASN A 195 -12.11 3.90 14.75
N ARG A 196 -11.82 3.60 13.47
CA ARG A 196 -12.66 2.69 12.67
C ARG A 196 -12.60 1.26 13.21
N LYS A 197 -13.74 0.78 13.72
CA LYS A 197 -13.96 -0.56 14.28
C LYS A 197 -14.91 -1.43 13.45
N TYR A 198 -15.68 -0.81 12.55
CA TYR A 198 -16.76 -1.45 11.79
C TYR A 198 -16.58 -1.28 10.27
N ARG A 199 -17.30 -2.10 9.51
CA ARG A 199 -17.26 -2.15 8.04
C ARG A 199 -17.59 -0.79 7.42
N MET A 200 -17.02 -0.56 6.26
CA MET A 200 -17.33 0.59 5.42
C MET A 200 -18.53 0.25 4.52
N HIS A 201 -19.52 1.14 4.49
CA HIS A 201 -20.64 1.07 3.53
C HIS A 201 -20.69 2.27 2.58
N THR A 202 -19.82 3.25 2.80
CA THR A 202 -19.58 4.36 1.88
C THR A 202 -18.17 4.27 1.31
N ALA A 203 -18.04 4.48 0.01
CA ALA A 203 -16.75 4.45 -0.66
C ALA A 203 -15.86 5.59 -0.16
N GLN A 204 -14.61 5.26 0.16
CA GLN A 204 -13.56 6.23 0.50
C GLN A 204 -12.59 6.36 -0.67
N GLN A 205 -11.66 7.31 -0.58
CA GLN A 205 -10.65 7.51 -1.61
C GLN A 205 -9.79 6.24 -1.78
N LYS A 206 -9.73 5.72 -3.00
CA LYS A 206 -8.84 4.63 -3.36
C LYS A 206 -7.40 5.15 -3.43
N VAL A 207 -6.52 4.64 -2.57
CA VAL A 207 -5.09 4.99 -2.54
C VAL A 207 -4.20 4.04 -3.34
N ALA A 208 -4.64 2.79 -3.53
CA ALA A 208 -3.91 1.75 -4.26
C ALA A 208 -4.86 0.67 -4.79
N GLY A 209 -4.37 -0.17 -5.71
CA GLY A 209 -5.05 -1.37 -6.16
C GLY A 209 -4.15 -2.19 -7.06
N SER A 210 -4.39 -3.50 -7.13
CA SER A 210 -3.70 -4.39 -8.07
C SER A 210 -4.41 -4.41 -9.42
N ILE A 211 -3.74 -4.97 -10.42
CA ILE A 211 -4.38 -5.46 -11.63
C ILE A 211 -5.19 -6.73 -11.31
N TYR A 212 -6.17 -7.04 -12.15
CA TYR A 212 -6.87 -8.33 -12.13
C TYR A 212 -6.20 -9.24 -13.14
N ILE A 213 -5.71 -10.37 -12.66
CA ILE A 213 -5.08 -11.39 -13.50
C ILE A 213 -5.55 -12.75 -13.01
N ASN A 214 -5.79 -13.67 -13.94
CA ASN A 214 -6.10 -15.05 -13.62
C ASN A 214 -4.82 -15.79 -13.22
N SER A 215 -4.33 -15.51 -12.01
CA SER A 215 -3.16 -16.15 -11.40
C SER A 215 -3.50 -16.59 -9.98
N ARG A 216 -2.79 -17.59 -9.49
CA ARG A 216 -2.94 -18.09 -8.12
C ARG A 216 -2.62 -17.02 -7.05
N CYS A 217 -1.74 -16.07 -7.38
CA CYS A 217 -1.30 -15.02 -6.46
C CYS A 217 -1.25 -13.68 -7.19
N VAL A 218 -1.66 -12.62 -6.49
CA VAL A 218 -1.50 -11.23 -6.94
C VAL A 218 -0.73 -10.47 -5.88
N PHE A 219 0.32 -9.75 -6.28
CA PHE A 219 1.17 -8.99 -5.37
C PHE A 219 0.99 -7.50 -5.63
N LEU A 220 0.96 -6.72 -4.56
CA LEU A 220 0.97 -5.26 -4.60
C LEU A 220 2.01 -4.75 -3.60
N ARG A 221 2.93 -3.92 -4.07
CA ARG A 221 3.85 -3.16 -3.22
C ARG A 221 3.54 -1.69 -3.39
N LYS A 222 3.30 -0.98 -2.28
CA LYS A 222 3.01 0.45 -2.27
C LYS A 222 3.66 1.09 -1.05
N GLU A 223 4.14 2.31 -1.23
CA GLU A 223 4.52 3.19 -0.13
C GLU A 223 3.27 4.00 0.25
N LEU A 224 2.89 3.90 1.52
CA LEU A 224 1.72 4.57 2.08
C LEU A 224 2.19 5.63 3.07
N LYS A 225 1.42 6.71 3.18
CA LYS A 225 1.59 7.65 4.29
C LYS A 225 1.18 6.96 5.59
N GLU A 226 1.55 7.55 6.72
CA GLU A 226 1.04 7.11 8.01
C GLU A 226 -0.48 7.27 8.06
N GLY A 227 -1.15 6.28 8.65
CA GLY A 227 -2.59 6.28 8.78
C GLY A 227 -3.21 4.89 8.80
N ARG A 228 -4.54 4.87 8.87
CA ARG A 228 -5.35 3.66 8.87
C ARG A 228 -5.94 3.41 7.49
N TYR A 229 -5.80 2.20 7.00
CA TYR A 229 -6.23 1.79 5.67
C TYR A 229 -7.15 0.57 5.73
N VAL A 230 -7.97 0.39 4.69
CA VAL A 230 -8.83 -0.80 4.52
C VAL A 230 -8.48 -1.49 3.21
N ILE A 231 -8.13 -2.77 3.29
CA ILE A 231 -7.93 -3.68 2.16
C ILE A 231 -9.25 -4.39 1.89
N ILE A 232 -9.68 -4.36 0.62
CA ILE A 232 -10.88 -5.05 0.16
C ILE A 232 -10.45 -6.05 -0.92
N PRO A 233 -10.18 -7.33 -0.59
CA PRO A 233 -9.91 -8.36 -1.57
C PRO A 233 -11.17 -8.70 -2.36
N THR A 234 -11.07 -8.71 -3.68
CA THR A 234 -12.22 -8.89 -4.58
C THR A 234 -11.87 -9.78 -5.76
N THR A 235 -12.86 -10.54 -6.23
CA THR A 235 -12.87 -11.07 -7.60
C THR A 235 -13.19 -9.95 -8.60
N PHE A 236 -12.98 -10.18 -9.90
CA PHE A 236 -13.35 -9.20 -10.93
C PHE A 236 -14.87 -9.02 -10.98
N ASP A 237 -15.59 -10.11 -11.25
CA ASP A 237 -17.05 -10.13 -11.27
C ASP A 237 -17.64 -10.47 -9.89
N PRO A 238 -18.87 -9.98 -9.58
CA PRO A 238 -19.59 -10.34 -8.38
C PRO A 238 -20.08 -11.79 -8.43
N ARG A 239 -20.46 -12.33 -7.26
CA ARG A 239 -21.00 -13.69 -7.06
C ARG A 239 -20.04 -14.85 -7.38
N GLN A 240 -18.78 -14.55 -7.62
CA GLN A 240 -17.73 -15.57 -7.68
C GLN A 240 -17.46 -16.12 -6.26
N GLN A 241 -17.38 -17.44 -6.15
CA GLN A 241 -17.05 -18.13 -4.91
C GLN A 241 -15.59 -18.57 -4.93
N GLY A 242 -14.93 -18.44 -3.79
CA GLY A 242 -13.58 -18.96 -3.63
C GLY A 242 -12.96 -18.57 -2.30
N ASP A 243 -11.94 -19.32 -1.90
CA ASP A 243 -11.13 -19.02 -0.71
C ASP A 243 -9.86 -18.27 -1.12
N PHE A 244 -9.37 -17.42 -0.22
CA PHE A 244 -8.14 -16.68 -0.41
C PHE A 244 -7.31 -16.60 0.87
N LEU A 245 -6.02 -16.33 0.69
CA LEU A 245 -5.08 -16.01 1.75
C LEU A 245 -4.55 -14.60 1.49
N LEU A 246 -4.88 -13.67 2.39
CA LEU A 246 -4.31 -12.33 2.39
C LEU A 246 -3.07 -12.34 3.29
N ARG A 247 -1.94 -11.90 2.74
CA ARG A 247 -0.68 -11.72 3.48
C ARG A 247 -0.28 -10.25 3.39
N VAL A 248 -0.14 -9.59 4.53
CA VAL A 248 0.25 -8.18 4.62
C VAL A 248 1.64 -8.12 5.22
N PHE A 249 2.55 -7.41 4.55
CA PHE A 249 3.92 -7.21 5.01
C PHE A 249 4.15 -5.73 5.26
N THR A 250 4.50 -5.38 6.48
CA THR A 250 4.79 -4.01 6.91
C THR A 250 6.15 -3.95 7.60
N ASP A 251 6.74 -2.76 7.66
CA ASP A 251 8.00 -2.51 8.36
C ASP A 251 7.80 -2.27 9.87
N VAL A 252 6.56 -2.09 10.30
CA VAL A 252 6.12 -2.00 11.69
C VAL A 252 4.90 -2.91 11.93
N PRO A 253 4.56 -3.26 13.18
CA PRO A 253 3.31 -3.97 13.47
C PRO A 253 2.11 -3.18 12.95
N SER A 254 1.23 -3.86 12.20
CA SER A 254 0.14 -3.22 11.46
C SER A 254 -1.24 -3.38 12.11
N ASP A 255 -1.36 -4.15 13.20
CA ASP A 255 -2.62 -4.46 13.87
C ASP A 255 -3.73 -4.93 12.89
N CYS A 256 -3.32 -5.66 11.83
CA CYS A 256 -4.21 -6.00 10.73
C CYS A 256 -5.30 -6.96 11.17
N LYS A 257 -6.56 -6.65 10.88
CA LYS A 257 -7.72 -7.47 11.26
C LYS A 257 -8.91 -7.29 10.35
N GLU A 258 -9.79 -8.28 10.32
CA GLU A 258 -11.04 -8.22 9.57
C GLU A 258 -12.09 -7.34 10.28
N LEU A 259 -12.77 -6.50 9.50
CA LEU A 259 -13.97 -5.76 9.92
C LEU A 259 -15.20 -6.66 9.69
N ASN A 260 -15.65 -7.31 10.77
CA ASN A 260 -16.73 -8.30 10.72
C ASN A 260 -18.12 -7.76 11.09
N LEU A 261 -18.18 -6.57 11.69
CA LEU A 261 -19.42 -5.96 12.18
C LEU A 261 -19.73 -4.72 11.35
N ASP A 262 -20.98 -4.55 10.96
CA ASP A 262 -21.46 -3.37 10.22
C ASP A 262 -21.65 -2.15 11.13
N GLU A 263 -22.05 -2.38 12.38
CA GLU A 263 -22.31 -1.35 13.39
C GLU A 263 -21.98 -1.85 14.82
N PRO A 264 -21.95 -0.96 15.84
CA PRO A 264 -21.75 -1.36 17.23
C PRO A 264 -22.71 -2.47 17.66
N PRO A 265 -22.22 -3.55 18.31
CA PRO A 265 -23.11 -4.63 18.71
C PRO A 265 -24.04 -4.17 19.85
N GLN A 266 -25.29 -4.61 19.78
CA GLN A 266 -26.20 -4.54 20.92
C GLN A 266 -25.71 -5.49 22.02
N THR A 267 -25.51 -4.98 23.23
CA THR A 267 -25.05 -5.77 24.39
C THR A 267 -26.10 -5.74 25.50
N CYS A 268 -25.97 -6.60 26.52
CA CYS A 268 -26.84 -6.56 27.69
C CYS A 268 -26.82 -5.22 28.45
N TRP A 269 -25.78 -4.40 28.24
CA TRP A 269 -25.65 -3.05 28.81
C TRP A 269 -26.32 -1.95 27.98
N THR A 270 -26.77 -2.24 26.76
CA THR A 270 -27.42 -1.22 25.91
C THR A 270 -28.62 -0.58 26.63
N GLY A 271 -29.44 -1.38 27.32
CA GLY A 271 -30.61 -0.87 28.04
C GLY A 271 -30.28 0.13 29.15
N MET A 272 -29.07 0.05 29.73
CA MET A 272 -28.61 0.93 30.81
C MET A 272 -27.79 2.11 30.29
N CYS A 273 -26.92 1.88 29.32
CA CYS A 273 -25.95 2.86 28.83
C CYS A 273 -26.36 3.52 27.51
N GLY A 274 -27.52 3.19 26.95
CA GLY A 274 -28.01 3.65 25.65
C GLY A 274 -27.30 3.01 24.46
N TYR A 275 -27.96 3.04 23.30
CA TYR A 275 -27.41 2.67 21.99
C TYR A 275 -27.09 3.93 21.16
N PRO A 276 -26.09 3.90 20.26
CA PRO A 276 -25.91 4.97 19.29
C PRO A 276 -27.18 5.24 18.48
N GLN A 277 -27.55 6.51 18.36
CA GLN A 277 -28.72 6.97 17.62
C GLN A 277 -28.36 7.52 16.24
N LEU A 278 -27.09 7.90 16.07
CA LEU A 278 -26.52 8.36 14.81
C LEU A 278 -25.02 8.06 14.79
N VAL A 279 -24.44 8.18 13.60
CA VAL A 279 -22.99 8.15 13.39
C VAL A 279 -22.57 9.49 12.77
N THR A 280 -21.47 10.06 13.27
CA THR A 280 -20.88 11.29 12.75
C THR A 280 -19.44 11.04 12.32
N GLN A 281 -19.12 11.34 11.07
CA GLN A 281 -17.76 11.45 10.59
C GLN A 281 -17.30 12.90 10.69
N VAL A 282 -16.21 13.12 11.40
CA VAL A 282 -15.55 14.41 11.55
C VAL A 282 -14.26 14.36 10.75
N HIS A 283 -14.13 15.20 9.73
CA HIS A 283 -12.94 15.30 8.90
C HIS A 283 -12.31 16.68 9.12
N ILE A 284 -11.20 16.72 9.84
CA ILE A 284 -10.41 17.94 9.99
C ILE A 284 -9.52 18.06 8.76
N LEU A 285 -9.76 19.08 7.95
CA LEU A 285 -9.04 19.29 6.70
C LEU A 285 -7.72 20.00 6.99
N SER A 286 -7.79 21.21 7.54
CA SER A 286 -6.63 22.05 7.79
C SER A 286 -6.87 23.03 8.93
N ALA A 287 -5.79 23.62 9.42
CA ALA A 287 -5.85 24.88 10.15
C ALA A 287 -4.98 25.92 9.44
N GLU A 288 -5.26 27.19 9.67
CA GLU A 288 -4.53 28.31 9.07
C GLU A 288 -4.25 29.39 10.12
N GLY A 289 -3.07 30.02 10.05
CA GLY A 289 -2.75 31.18 10.88
C GLY A 289 -2.60 30.89 12.37
N LEU A 290 -2.29 29.64 12.76
CA LEU A 290 -2.09 29.24 14.15
C LEU A 290 -1.04 30.13 14.84
N GLN A 291 -1.12 30.31 16.15
CA GLN A 291 -0.08 31.05 16.89
C GLN A 291 1.27 30.31 16.83
N GLY A 292 2.33 31.02 16.45
CA GLY A 292 3.70 30.49 16.51
C GLY A 292 4.17 30.37 17.96
N GLN A 293 4.72 29.20 18.32
CA GLN A 293 5.16 28.88 19.68
C GLN A 293 6.67 28.63 19.77
N ASP A 294 7.28 28.19 18.67
CA ASP A 294 8.69 27.79 18.65
C ASP A 294 9.61 28.99 18.39
N SER A 295 10.91 28.83 18.65
CA SER A 295 11.90 29.92 18.55
C SER A 295 12.03 30.52 17.15
N ASN A 296 11.67 29.76 16.12
CA ASN A 296 11.65 30.21 14.72
C ASN A 296 10.33 30.91 14.33
N GLY A 297 9.39 31.03 15.27
CA GLY A 297 8.07 31.60 15.05
C GLY A 297 7.06 30.65 14.40
N ALA A 298 7.40 29.37 14.22
CA ALA A 298 6.50 28.31 13.77
C ALA A 298 5.93 27.51 14.96
N SER A 299 5.30 26.37 14.65
CA SER A 299 4.68 25.46 15.61
C SER A 299 4.75 24.03 15.05
N ASP A 300 4.66 23.04 15.93
CA ASP A 300 4.48 21.62 15.64
C ASP A 300 3.04 21.15 15.96
N PRO A 301 2.01 21.61 15.22
CA PRO A 301 0.61 21.38 15.59
C PRO A 301 0.13 19.94 15.40
N TYR A 302 -0.75 19.50 16.29
CA TYR A 302 -1.61 18.32 16.14
C TYR A 302 -3.02 18.62 16.67
N VAL A 303 -4.01 17.86 16.20
CA VAL A 303 -5.42 18.03 16.58
C VAL A 303 -5.94 16.81 17.34
N ILE A 304 -6.80 17.07 18.32
CA ILE A 304 -7.57 16.06 19.06
C ILE A 304 -9.06 16.32 18.84
N ILE A 305 -9.76 15.31 18.32
CA ILE A 305 -11.21 15.29 18.19
C ILE A 305 -11.77 14.49 19.35
N THR A 306 -12.63 15.08 20.17
CA THR A 306 -13.28 14.42 21.31
C THR A 306 -14.79 14.44 21.11
N CYS A 307 -15.43 13.27 21.21
CA CYS A 307 -16.88 13.14 21.13
C CYS A 307 -17.37 12.07 22.12
N GLU A 308 -18.22 12.47 23.06
CA GLU A 308 -18.81 11.57 24.08
C GLU A 308 -17.76 10.71 24.83
N GLY A 309 -16.56 11.26 25.04
CA GLY A 309 -15.44 10.59 25.71
C GLY A 309 -14.52 9.77 24.80
N GLU A 310 -14.92 9.45 23.56
CA GLU A 310 -14.00 8.89 22.57
C GLU A 310 -13.12 9.99 21.97
N ARG A 311 -11.84 9.68 21.72
CA ARG A 311 -10.85 10.63 21.20
C ARG A 311 -10.19 10.07 19.93
N VAL A 312 -9.86 10.97 19.01
CA VAL A 312 -9.03 10.70 17.83
C VAL A 312 -7.97 11.78 17.76
N ARG A 313 -6.71 11.40 17.60
CA ARG A 313 -5.56 12.31 17.55
C ARG A 313 -4.87 12.23 16.18
N SER A 314 -4.53 13.37 15.59
CA SER A 314 -3.72 13.41 14.37
C SER A 314 -2.23 13.20 14.66
N PRO A 315 -1.45 12.82 13.64
CA PRO A 315 0.00 13.01 13.66
C PRO A 315 0.38 14.48 13.91
N VAL A 316 1.62 14.69 14.32
CA VAL A 316 2.23 16.01 14.51
C VAL A 316 2.76 16.53 13.18
N HIS A 317 2.37 17.74 12.81
CA HIS A 317 2.90 18.43 11.63
C HIS A 317 4.01 19.37 12.07
N LYS A 318 5.22 19.18 11.56
CA LYS A 318 6.38 19.96 12.02
C LYS A 318 6.50 21.31 11.33
N ASP A 319 6.99 22.31 12.08
CA ASP A 319 7.43 23.61 11.58
C ASP A 319 6.39 24.32 10.68
N THR A 320 5.13 24.39 11.12
CA THR A 320 4.05 24.99 10.36
C THR A 320 3.00 25.68 11.22
N ARG A 321 2.46 26.78 10.68
CA ARG A 321 1.30 27.50 11.23
C ARG A 321 0.00 27.25 10.45
N SER A 322 0.10 26.48 9.37
CA SER A 322 -1.03 26.15 8.50
C SER A 322 -1.00 24.65 8.15
N PRO A 323 -1.19 23.76 9.13
CA PRO A 323 -1.13 22.33 8.89
C PRO A 323 -2.32 21.85 8.05
N ASN A 324 -2.04 20.94 7.11
CA ASN A 324 -3.06 20.12 6.46
C ASN A 324 -3.15 18.79 7.21
N PHE A 325 -4.08 18.69 8.15
CA PHE A 325 -4.21 17.53 9.02
C PHE A 325 -4.76 16.30 8.28
N ASP A 326 -5.71 16.50 7.36
CA ASP A 326 -6.42 15.45 6.62
C ASP A 326 -6.80 14.23 7.49
N VAL A 327 -7.31 14.47 8.70
CA VAL A 327 -7.59 13.44 9.69
C VAL A 327 -9.10 13.23 9.85
N LYS A 328 -9.52 11.97 9.94
CA LYS A 328 -10.94 11.60 10.10
C LYS A 328 -11.16 10.80 11.38
N GLY A 329 -12.19 11.19 12.13
CA GLY A 329 -12.76 10.41 13.23
C GLY A 329 -14.18 9.96 12.90
N LEU A 330 -14.54 8.73 13.29
CA LEU A 330 -15.88 8.16 13.10
C LEU A 330 -16.51 7.87 14.47
N PHE A 331 -17.55 8.60 14.85
CA PHE A 331 -18.13 8.51 16.19
C PHE A 331 -19.57 8.01 16.14
N TYR A 332 -19.85 6.93 16.87
CA TYR A 332 -21.20 6.40 17.05
C TYR A 332 -21.80 7.01 18.31
N ARG A 333 -22.77 7.91 18.14
CA ARG A 333 -23.15 8.88 19.16
C ARG A 333 -24.48 8.53 19.79
N LYS A 334 -24.49 8.50 21.13
CA LYS A 334 -25.67 8.22 21.97
C LYS A 334 -26.39 9.49 22.38
N LYS A 335 -25.68 10.63 22.41
CA LYS A 335 -26.17 11.94 22.84
C LYS A 335 -25.94 12.98 21.73
N PRO A 336 -26.81 13.00 20.69
CA PRO A 336 -26.68 13.91 19.54
C PRO A 336 -26.50 15.39 19.87
N LYS A 337 -27.05 15.84 21.01
CA LYS A 337 -26.99 17.23 21.48
C LYS A 337 -25.66 17.59 22.15
N GLU A 338 -24.85 16.62 22.55
CA GLU A 338 -23.54 16.85 23.14
C GLU A 338 -22.56 17.27 22.03
N GLY A 339 -21.79 18.33 22.26
CA GLY A 339 -20.90 18.90 21.25
C GLY A 339 -19.73 17.99 20.87
N ILE A 340 -19.21 18.19 19.67
CA ILE A 340 -17.95 17.59 19.23
C ILE A 340 -16.86 18.62 19.49
N HIS A 341 -15.91 18.29 20.34
CA HIS A 341 -14.83 19.19 20.73
C HIS A 341 -13.59 18.91 19.88
N ILE A 342 -13.03 19.96 19.30
CA ILE A 342 -11.80 19.89 18.52
C ILE A 342 -10.81 20.81 19.19
N GLU A 343 -9.68 20.26 19.61
CA GLU A 343 -8.61 20.99 20.28
C GLU A 343 -7.33 20.87 19.46
N ILE A 344 -6.60 21.98 19.29
CA ILE A 344 -5.31 22.01 18.61
C ILE A 344 -4.22 22.33 19.64
N TYR A 345 -3.11 21.59 19.57
CA TYR A 345 -1.97 21.71 20.46
C TYR A 345 -0.66 21.81 19.66
N ASN A 346 0.33 22.50 20.22
CA ASN A 346 1.73 22.49 19.80
C ASN A 346 2.47 21.36 20.52
N LYS A 347 3.14 20.47 19.79
CA LYS A 347 3.99 19.44 20.39
C LYS A 347 5.25 20.06 20.98
N ASN A 348 5.50 19.85 22.27
CA ASN A 348 6.74 20.28 22.93
C ASN A 348 7.46 19.09 23.58
N VAL A 349 8.69 19.32 24.03
CA VAL A 349 9.53 18.30 24.70
C VAL A 349 8.96 17.88 26.06
N ILE A 350 8.40 18.81 26.84
CA ILE A 350 7.95 18.54 28.22
C ILE A 350 6.43 18.54 28.33
N VAL A 351 5.78 19.67 28.00
CA VAL A 351 4.32 19.83 28.05
C VAL A 351 3.85 20.54 26.79
N ASP A 352 2.93 19.91 26.08
CA ASP A 352 2.36 20.45 24.84
C ASP A 352 1.53 21.73 25.14
N THR A 353 1.66 22.75 24.28
CA THR A 353 0.97 24.04 24.45
C THR A 353 -0.39 24.00 23.76
N PHE A 354 -1.45 24.47 24.43
CA PHE A 354 -2.76 24.62 23.80
C PHE A 354 -2.79 25.80 22.82
N LEU A 355 -3.26 25.57 21.59
CA LEU A 355 -3.34 26.58 20.54
C LEU A 355 -4.77 27.09 20.31
N GLY A 356 -5.78 26.32 20.72
CA GLY A 356 -7.18 26.73 20.63
C GLY A 356 -8.13 25.56 20.46
N GLN A 357 -9.42 25.86 20.60
CA GLN A 357 -10.48 24.87 20.44
C GLN A 357 -11.67 25.42 19.66
N VAL A 358 -12.46 24.51 19.10
CA VAL A 358 -13.81 24.77 18.62
C VAL A 358 -14.74 23.67 19.10
N THR A 359 -16.01 24.02 19.32
CA THR A 359 -17.06 23.04 19.62
C THR A 359 -18.10 23.10 18.53
N LEU A 360 -18.32 21.96 17.88
CA LEU A 360 -19.31 21.82 16.83
C LEU A 360 -20.59 21.22 17.42
N SER A 361 -21.70 21.91 17.22
CA SER A 361 -23.04 21.35 17.39
C SER A 361 -23.42 20.60 16.11
N SER A 362 -23.49 19.28 16.18
CA SER A 362 -23.97 18.46 15.07
C SER A 362 -25.49 18.52 15.01
N ASP A 363 -26.05 19.62 14.48
CA ASP A 363 -27.46 19.63 14.07
C ASP A 363 -27.60 18.80 12.79
N PRO A 364 -28.41 17.72 12.77
CA PRO A 364 -28.68 16.94 11.57
C PRO A 364 -29.26 17.76 10.41
N ASN A 365 -29.80 18.95 10.67
CA ASN A 365 -30.36 19.86 9.67
C ASN A 365 -29.36 20.92 9.19
N ASP A 366 -28.14 20.98 9.75
CA ASP A 366 -27.13 21.88 9.23
C ASP A 366 -26.71 21.43 7.83
N ARG A 367 -27.06 22.24 6.82
CA ARG A 367 -26.79 21.95 5.40
C ARG A 367 -25.37 22.29 5.00
N GLN A 368 -24.60 22.97 5.86
CA GLN A 368 -23.18 23.19 5.60
C GLN A 368 -22.41 21.93 5.94
N GLU A 369 -21.95 21.21 4.91
CA GLU A 369 -21.07 20.05 5.11
C GLU A 369 -19.69 20.46 5.64
N GLN A 370 -19.24 21.68 5.34
CA GLN A 370 -17.92 22.20 5.69
C GLN A 370 -18.03 23.54 6.43
N HIS A 371 -17.29 23.66 7.53
CA HIS A 371 -17.24 24.83 8.39
C HIS A 371 -15.79 25.31 8.52
N THR A 372 -15.57 26.61 8.44
CA THR A 372 -14.30 27.25 8.83
C THR A 372 -14.56 28.08 10.07
N LEU A 373 -13.92 27.73 11.17
CA LEU A 373 -14.20 28.28 12.49
C LEU A 373 -12.96 28.92 13.09
N HIS A 374 -13.14 30.09 13.71
CA HIS A 374 -12.10 30.72 14.52
C HIS A 374 -11.83 29.93 15.79
N LEU A 375 -10.55 29.75 16.10
CA LEU A 375 -10.12 29.10 17.33
C LEU A 375 -10.47 29.97 18.53
N ARG A 376 -10.82 29.33 19.65
CA ARG A 376 -11.14 30.00 20.90
C ARG A 376 -10.36 29.45 22.06
N ASP A 377 -10.20 30.26 23.10
CA ASP A 377 -9.63 29.81 24.37
C ASP A 377 -10.60 28.89 25.15
N LYS A 378 -10.11 28.22 26.20
CA LYS A 378 -10.91 27.37 27.10
C LYS A 378 -11.87 28.17 28.00
N GLY A 379 -11.73 29.49 28.04
CA GLY A 379 -12.57 30.40 28.83
C GLY A 379 -13.97 30.66 28.24
N ASN A 380 -14.91 31.03 29.11
CA ASN A 380 -16.32 31.30 28.75
C ASN A 380 -16.63 32.81 28.57
N ARG A 381 -15.61 33.67 28.45
CA ARG A 381 -15.78 35.13 28.27
C ARG A 381 -16.11 35.47 26.81
N GLN A 382 -16.85 36.55 26.60
CA GLN A 382 -17.44 36.94 25.30
C GLN A 382 -16.43 37.38 24.21
N ASP A 383 -15.11 37.39 24.49
CA ASP A 383 -14.08 37.88 23.57
C ASP A 383 -12.79 37.04 23.70
N ASN A 384 -12.86 35.76 23.32
CA ASN A 384 -11.77 34.75 23.48
C ASN A 384 -11.25 34.20 22.13
N ASP A 385 -11.41 34.95 21.04
CA ASP A 385 -10.91 34.49 19.74
C ASP A 385 -9.37 34.45 19.77
N LEU A 386 -8.83 33.28 19.43
CA LEU A 386 -7.41 33.03 19.31
C LEU A 386 -6.97 33.15 17.85
N PRO A 387 -5.67 33.37 17.59
CA PRO A 387 -5.14 33.39 16.23
C PRO A 387 -5.38 32.06 15.52
N GLY A 388 -5.93 32.17 14.32
CA GLY A 388 -6.09 31.08 13.38
C GLY A 388 -7.50 30.51 13.28
N THR A 389 -7.69 29.71 12.25
CA THR A 389 -8.95 29.05 11.94
C THR A 389 -8.71 27.56 11.73
N VAL A 390 -9.77 26.77 11.90
CA VAL A 390 -9.80 25.34 11.56
C VAL A 390 -10.92 25.09 10.57
N THR A 391 -10.61 24.34 9.52
CA THR A 391 -11.57 23.91 8.50
C THR A 391 -11.94 22.46 8.73
N VAL A 392 -13.22 22.21 8.93
CA VAL A 392 -13.78 20.90 9.32
C VAL A 392 -14.92 20.56 8.39
N ARG A 393 -15.00 19.29 7.98
CA ARG A 393 -16.17 18.73 7.31
C ARG A 393 -16.87 17.77 8.26
N LEU A 394 -18.19 17.92 8.40
CA LEU A 394 -19.04 17.08 9.22
C LEU A 394 -20.06 16.35 8.34
N ILE A 395 -20.12 15.03 8.51
CA ILE A 395 -21.16 14.21 7.91
C ILE A 395 -21.82 13.44 9.05
N THR A 396 -23.15 13.54 9.17
CA THR A 396 -23.93 12.82 10.19
C THR A 396 -25.04 12.04 9.54
N CYS A 397 -25.24 10.79 9.96
CA CYS A 397 -26.32 9.94 9.49
C CYS A 397 -27.00 9.24 10.68
N THR A 398 -28.33 9.17 10.65
CA THR A 398 -29.12 8.38 11.62
C THR A 398 -29.06 6.89 11.33
N THR A 399 -28.76 6.50 10.10
CA THR A 399 -28.44 5.12 9.74
C THR A 399 -26.97 4.85 10.05
N LEU A 400 -26.70 4.05 11.09
CA LEU A 400 -25.37 3.85 11.67
C LEU A 400 -24.33 3.26 10.71
N ILE A 401 -24.77 2.64 9.62
CA ILE A 401 -23.89 2.07 8.60
C ILE A 401 -23.55 3.07 7.48
N ASN A 402 -24.33 4.14 7.28
CA ASN A 402 -24.27 4.99 6.08
C ASN A 402 -23.31 6.19 6.24
N ILE A 403 -22.00 5.96 6.39
CA ILE A 403 -20.96 7.02 6.43
C ILE A 403 -19.55 6.57 6.00
#